data_AF-A0AAQ4EH85-F1
#
_entry.id   AF-A0AAQ4EH85-F1
#
_cell.length_a   1.000
_cell.length_b   1.000
_cell.length_c   1.000
_cell.angle_alpha   90.00
_cell.angle_beta   90.00
_cell.angle_gamma   90.00
#
_symmetry.space_group_name_H-M   'P 1'
#
loop_
_entity.id
_entity.type
_entity.pdbx_description
1 polymer ?
#
loop_
_entity_poly.entity_id
_entity_poly.type
_entity_poly.pdbx_seq_one_letter_code
_entity_poly.pdbx_strand_id
1 'polypeptide(L)'
;TTVTAAVCLLRSLVKERVETFVRPFDPAAVHYIPTVVHSGGVLTTSDFSVCLEKICVNETSLLAALATQMALYWAFNIVFDKKAQRSFDLLCRLINVDSGLRPTPLVRLAQTVLGK
;
A
#
# COMPACT_ATOMS: atom_id res chain seq x y z
N THR A 1 -4.89 14.33 2.78
CA THR A 1 -6.20 14.24 2.08
C THR A 1 -6.08 13.72 0.66
N THR A 2 -5.14 14.19 -0.17
CA THR A 2 -4.96 13.74 -1.56
C THR A 2 -4.55 12.26 -1.70
N VAL A 3 -3.61 11.79 -0.86
CA VAL A 3 -3.12 10.40 -0.88
C VAL A 3 -4.23 9.41 -0.49
N THR A 4 -5.02 9.74 0.54
CA THR A 4 -6.18 8.93 0.96
C THR A 4 -7.20 8.78 -0.16
N ALA A 5 -7.53 9.88 -0.84
CA ALA A 5 -8.44 9.85 -1.98
C ALA A 5 -7.88 9.00 -3.13
N ALA A 6 -6.58 9.11 -3.43
CA ALA A 6 -5.93 8.30 -4.44
C ALA A 6 -5.95 6.79 -4.11
N VAL A 7 -5.72 6.42 -2.84
CA VAL A 7 -5.81 5.02 -2.38
C VAL A 7 -7.24 4.49 -2.45
N CYS A 8 -8.23 5.31 -2.08
CA CYS A 8 -9.63 4.94 -2.24
C CYS A 8 -10.04 4.79 -3.72
N LEU A 9 -9.50 5.62 -4.62
CA LEU A 9 -9.75 5.54 -6.06
C LEU A 9 -9.03 4.32 -6.70
N LEU A 10 -7.88 3.94 -6.16
CA LEU A 10 -7.13 2.74 -6.54
C LEU A 10 -7.99 1.48 -6.47
N ARG A 11 -8.89 1.37 -5.47
CA ARG A 11 -9.90 0.31 -5.38
C ARG A 11 -10.72 0.17 -6.66
N SER A 12 -11.25 1.30 -7.14
CA SER A 12 -12.11 1.35 -8.32
C SER A 12 -11.34 1.06 -9.61
N LEU A 13 -10.07 1.45 -9.65
CA LEU A 13 -9.20 1.28 -10.81
C LEU A 13 -8.74 -0.17 -10.99
N VAL A 14 -8.38 -0.83 -9.89
CA VAL A 14 -7.69 -2.13 -9.90
C VAL A 14 -8.64 -3.29 -9.55
N LYS A 15 -9.84 -2.99 -9.06
CA LYS A 15 -10.85 -3.93 -8.53
C LYS A 15 -10.34 -4.76 -7.34
N GLU A 16 -9.39 -4.20 -6.59
CA GLU A 16 -8.85 -4.79 -5.36
C GLU A 16 -9.33 -4.01 -4.15
N ARG A 17 -9.52 -4.71 -3.02
CA ARG A 17 -10.00 -4.10 -1.77
C ARG A 17 -8.85 -3.46 -1.01
N VAL A 18 -9.00 -2.20 -0.56
CA VAL A 18 -7.98 -1.48 0.22
C VAL A 18 -7.70 -2.21 1.53
N GLU A 19 -8.73 -2.85 2.09
CA GLU A 19 -8.70 -3.67 3.31
C GLU A 19 -7.71 -4.85 3.22
N THR A 20 -7.25 -5.17 2.01
CA THR A 20 -6.26 -6.22 1.79
C THR A 20 -4.89 -5.82 2.33
N PHE A 21 -4.51 -4.54 2.17
CA PHE A 21 -3.17 -4.02 2.49
C PHE A 21 -3.17 -2.86 3.50
N VAL A 22 -4.33 -2.24 3.75
CA VAL A 22 -4.56 -1.27 4.84
C VAL A 22 -5.70 -1.78 5.72
N ARG A 23 -5.47 -2.01 7.01
CA ARG A 23 -6.46 -2.60 7.93
C ARG A 23 -6.69 -1.71 9.16
N PRO A 24 -7.87 -1.81 9.79
CA PRO A 24 -8.06 -1.22 11.11
C PRO A 24 -7.16 -1.93 12.12
N PHE A 25 -6.71 -1.20 13.15
CA PHE A 25 -5.93 -1.78 14.25
C PHE A 25 -6.73 -2.83 15.03
N ASP A 26 -6.17 -4.04 15.07
CA ASP A 26 -6.67 -5.15 15.89
C ASP A 26 -5.50 -5.71 16.71
N PRO A 27 -5.51 -5.56 18.05
CA PRO A 27 -4.42 -6.00 18.92
C PRO A 27 -4.27 -7.53 18.97
N ALA A 28 -5.28 -8.30 18.54
CA ALA A 28 -5.21 -9.75 18.48
C ALA A 28 -4.74 -10.29 17.11
N ALA A 29 -4.63 -9.43 16.09
CA ALA A 29 -4.26 -9.84 14.75
C ALA A 29 -2.74 -9.99 14.59
N VAL A 30 -2.31 -11.15 14.09
CA VAL A 30 -0.92 -11.38 13.68
C VAL A 30 -0.79 -11.13 12.18
N HIS A 31 0.13 -10.25 11.79
CA HIS A 31 0.36 -9.87 10.41
C HIS A 31 1.54 -10.64 9.80
N TYR A 32 1.28 -11.74 9.10
CA TYR A 32 2.31 -12.53 8.42
C TYR A 32 2.88 -11.89 7.16
N ILE A 33 2.27 -10.80 6.69
CA ILE A 33 2.70 -10.00 5.57
C ILE A 33 2.73 -8.53 5.99
N PRO A 34 3.62 -7.70 5.41
CA PRO A 34 3.64 -6.27 5.72
C PRO A 34 2.26 -5.67 5.49
N THR A 35 1.64 -5.16 6.55
CA THR A 35 0.29 -4.62 6.52
C THR A 35 0.30 -3.23 7.13
N VAL A 36 -0.28 -2.25 6.43
CA VAL A 36 -0.54 -0.93 7.02
C VAL A 36 -1.75 -1.06 7.92
N VAL A 37 -1.64 -0.53 9.12
CA VAL A 37 -2.65 -0.55 10.16
C VAL A 37 -2.94 0.89 10.53
N HIS A 38 -4.20 1.25 10.75
CA HIS A 38 -4.57 2.60 11.18
C HIS A 38 -5.46 2.58 12.42
N SER A 39 -5.22 3.54 13.31
CA SER A 39 -6.02 3.75 14.51
C SER A 39 -7.16 4.70 14.20
N GLY A 40 -8.36 4.16 13.91
CA GLY A 40 -9.59 4.95 13.71
C GLY A 40 -10.51 4.38 12.65
N GLY A 41 -11.81 4.70 12.71
CA GLY A 41 -12.82 4.17 11.77
C GLY A 41 -12.73 4.72 10.34
N VAL A 42 -11.85 5.69 10.07
CA VAL A 42 -11.73 6.37 8.77
C VAL A 42 -10.24 6.57 8.44
N LEU A 43 -9.85 6.33 7.18
CA LEU A 43 -8.49 6.51 6.62
C LEU A 43 -7.96 7.97 6.64
N THR A 44 -8.60 8.85 7.40
CA THR A 44 -8.25 10.25 7.63
C THR A 44 -7.42 10.46 8.90
N THR A 45 -7.23 9.43 9.72
CA THR A 45 -6.44 9.53 10.95
C THR A 45 -4.94 9.65 10.65
N SER A 46 -4.22 10.37 11.50
CA SER A 46 -2.77 10.63 11.40
C SER A 46 -1.90 9.46 11.84
N ASP A 47 -2.50 8.43 12.42
CA ASP A 47 -1.79 7.37 13.12
C ASP A 47 -1.82 6.09 12.27
N PHE A 48 -0.75 5.91 11.49
CA PHE A 48 -0.51 4.71 10.72
C PHE A 48 0.65 3.93 11.34
N SER A 49 0.54 2.60 11.34
CA SER A 49 1.63 1.72 11.72
C SER A 49 1.74 0.62 10.68
N VAL A 50 2.96 0.23 10.30
CA VAL A 50 3.19 -0.90 9.41
C VAL A 50 3.66 -2.08 10.25
N CYS A 51 2.88 -3.15 10.27
CA CYS A 51 3.16 -4.33 11.08
C CYS A 51 3.52 -5.54 10.22
N LEU A 52 4.52 -6.28 10.67
CA LEU A 52 4.98 -7.58 10.18
C LEU A 52 5.42 -8.41 11.40
N GLU A 53 4.67 -9.47 11.70
CA GLU A 53 4.86 -10.33 12.86
C GLU A 53 4.97 -9.56 14.18
N LYS A 54 6.19 -9.42 14.72
CA LYS A 54 6.49 -8.71 15.98
C LYS A 54 7.04 -7.29 15.76
N ILE A 55 7.23 -6.90 14.51
CA ILE A 55 7.75 -5.59 14.12
C ILE A 55 6.56 -4.71 13.78
N CYS A 56 6.43 -3.57 14.45
CA CYS A 56 5.50 -2.51 14.05
C CYS A 56 6.26 -1.18 13.99
N VAL A 57 6.20 -0.52 12.84
CA VAL A 57 6.83 0.78 12.59
C VAL A 57 5.74 1.83 12.54
N ASN A 58 5.84 2.87 13.37
CA ASN A 58 4.89 3.97 13.37
C ASN A 58 5.25 4.99 12.31
N GLU A 59 4.25 5.49 11.60
CA GLU A 59 4.38 6.34 10.44
C GLU A 59 3.46 7.55 10.55
N THR A 60 3.98 8.70 10.15
CA THR A 60 3.31 10.00 10.30
C THR A 60 2.31 10.30 9.18
N SER A 61 2.30 9.49 8.12
CA SER A 61 1.40 9.66 6.98
C SER A 61 1.13 8.33 6.27
N LEU A 62 0.00 8.25 5.57
CA LEU A 62 -0.35 7.10 4.74
C LEU A 62 0.69 6.84 3.64
N LEU A 63 1.29 7.90 3.09
CA LEU A 63 2.34 7.76 2.07
C LEU A 63 3.59 7.10 2.66
N ALA A 64 4.03 7.56 3.83
CA ALA A 64 5.17 6.97 4.54
C ALA A 64 4.87 5.51 4.92
N ALA A 65 3.65 5.23 5.40
CA ALA A 65 3.22 3.87 5.70
C ALA A 65 3.23 2.94 4.49
N LEU A 66 2.74 3.38 3.32
CA LEU A 66 2.80 2.58 2.09
C LEU A 66 4.25 2.37 1.62
N ALA A 67 5.10 3.38 1.73
CA ALA A 67 6.52 3.28 1.40
C ALA A 67 7.24 2.27 2.32
N THR A 68 7.00 2.33 3.63
CA THR A 68 7.55 1.41 4.62
C THR A 68 7.02 -0.01 4.42
N GLN A 69 5.73 -0.16 4.13
CA GLN A 69 5.13 -1.46 3.78
C GLN A 69 5.85 -2.08 2.58
N MET A 70 6.05 -1.31 1.52
CA MET A 70 6.81 -1.78 0.36
C MET A 70 8.25 -2.12 0.75
N ALA A 71 8.94 -1.24 1.47
CA ALA A 71 10.32 -1.50 1.91
C ALA A 71 10.45 -2.81 2.68
N LEU A 72 9.48 -3.17 3.53
CA LEU A 72 9.45 -4.45 4.23
C LEU A 72 9.25 -5.65 3.28
N TYR A 73 8.40 -5.54 2.26
CA TYR A 73 8.27 -6.59 1.24
C TYR A 73 9.61 -6.87 0.56
N TRP A 74 10.35 -5.81 0.20
CA TRP A 74 11.67 -5.94 -0.43
C TRP A 74 12.73 -6.45 0.54
N ALA A 75 12.82 -5.88 1.75
CA ALA A 75 13.84 -6.20 2.74
C ALA A 75 13.78 -7.67 3.20
N PHE A 76 12.58 -8.23 3.29
CA PHE A 76 12.36 -9.61 3.70
C PHE A 76 12.13 -10.58 2.53
N ASN A 77 12.29 -10.12 1.28
CA ASN A 77 12.06 -10.90 0.08
C ASN A 77 10.68 -11.61 0.08
N ILE A 78 9.64 -10.89 0.52
CA ILE A 78 8.27 -11.38 0.60
C ILE A 78 7.58 -11.08 -0.72
N VAL A 79 6.87 -12.07 -1.27
CA VAL A 79 6.04 -11.87 -2.47
C VAL A 79 4.79 -11.07 -2.10
N PHE A 80 4.42 -10.09 -2.92
CA PHE A 80 3.18 -9.34 -2.72
C PHE A 80 1.97 -10.27 -2.61
N ASP A 81 1.05 -9.94 -1.70
CA ASP A 81 -0.22 -10.66 -1.58
C ASP A 81 -0.96 -10.60 -2.92
N LYS A 82 -1.34 -11.77 -3.46
CA LYS A 82 -2.10 -11.90 -4.72
C LYS A 82 -3.38 -11.07 -4.74
N LYS A 83 -3.97 -10.79 -3.57
CA LYS A 83 -5.19 -9.99 -3.44
C LYS A 83 -4.95 -8.48 -3.58
N ALA A 84 -3.71 -8.02 -3.44
CA ALA A 84 -3.30 -6.62 -3.53
C ALA A 84 -2.17 -6.39 -4.54
N GLN A 85 -1.81 -7.42 -5.32
CA GLN A 85 -0.62 -7.42 -6.16
C GLN A 85 -0.65 -6.28 -7.17
N ARG A 86 -1.78 -6.06 -7.84
CA ARG A 86 -1.88 -5.01 -8.86
C ARG A 86 -1.83 -3.61 -8.24
N SER A 87 -2.33 -3.46 -7.01
CA SER A 87 -2.20 -2.21 -6.24
C SER A 87 -0.75 -1.92 -5.90
N PHE A 88 0.01 -2.91 -5.42
CA PHE A 88 1.44 -2.78 -5.18
C PHE A 88 2.24 -2.53 -6.45
N ASP A 89 1.91 -3.18 -7.57
CA ASP A 89 2.57 -2.95 -8.86
C ASP A 89 2.39 -1.51 -9.34
N LEU A 90 1.16 -0.98 -9.19
CA LEU A 90 0.85 0.39 -9.55
C LEU A 90 1.62 1.36 -8.64
N LEU A 91 1.64 1.12 -7.33
CA LEU A 91 2.41 1.91 -6.38
C LEU A 91 3.92 1.89 -6.68
N CYS A 92 4.51 0.72 -6.94
CA CYS A 92 5.91 0.57 -7.36
C CYS A 92 6.24 1.45 -8.56
N ARG A 93 5.38 1.43 -9.58
CA ARG A 93 5.62 2.21 -10.80
C ARG A 93 5.38 3.70 -10.60
N LEU A 94 4.46 4.09 -9.71
CA LEU A 94 4.31 5.50 -9.34
C LEU A 94 5.57 6.06 -8.68
N ILE A 95 6.32 5.23 -7.96
CA ILE A 95 7.59 5.61 -7.34
C ILE A 95 8.83 5.24 -8.17
N ASN A 96 8.66 4.84 -9.44
CA ASN A 96 9.73 4.41 -10.37
C ASN A 96 10.57 3.23 -9.86
N VAL A 97 9.98 2.34 -9.07
CA VAL A 97 10.59 1.06 -8.69
C VAL A 97 10.17 -0.01 -9.70
N ASP A 98 11.15 -0.70 -10.28
CA ASP A 98 10.89 -1.80 -11.21
C ASP A 98 10.33 -3.00 -10.43
N SER A 99 9.07 -3.33 -10.71
CA SER A 99 8.36 -4.48 -10.13
C SER A 99 8.57 -5.77 -10.95
N GLY A 100 9.31 -5.71 -12.07
CA GLY A 100 9.52 -6.83 -12.99
C GLY A 100 8.28 -7.24 -13.80
N LEU A 101 7.15 -6.55 -13.62
CA LEU A 101 5.89 -6.83 -14.31
C LEU A 101 5.67 -5.85 -15.46
N ARG A 102 4.90 -6.26 -16.50
CA ARG A 102 4.59 -5.38 -17.64
C ARG A 102 3.56 -4.29 -17.29
N PRO A 103 3.76 -3.02 -17.72
CA PRO A 103 2.81 -1.93 -17.51
C PRO A 103 1.40 -2.26 -18.01
N THR A 104 0.40 -2.18 -17.13
CA THR A 104 -1.00 -2.24 -17.60
C THR A 104 -1.39 -0.91 -18.26
N PRO A 105 -2.41 -0.88 -19.14
CA PRO A 105 -2.83 0.35 -19.80
C PRO A 105 -3.18 1.49 -18.82
N LEU A 106 -3.79 1.15 -17.68
CA LEU A 106 -4.11 2.10 -16.62
C LEU A 106 -2.87 2.71 -15.97
N VAL A 107 -1.81 1.92 -15.83
CA VAL A 107 -0.54 2.40 -15.29
C VAL A 107 0.15 3.34 -16.28
N ARG A 108 0.13 3.00 -17.57
CA ARG A 108 0.66 3.90 -18.61
C ARG A 108 -0.07 5.23 -18.61
N LEU A 109 -1.40 5.21 -18.49
CA LEU A 109 -2.23 6.42 -18.37
C LEU A 109 -1.80 7.26 -17.16
N ALA A 110 -1.64 6.63 -15.99
CA ALA A 110 -1.21 7.31 -14.77
C ALA A 110 0.18 7.94 -14.90
N GLN A 111 1.14 7.27 -15.55
CA GLN A 111 2.47 7.82 -15.84
C GLN A 111 2.38 9.07 -16.72
N THR A 112 1.61 9.01 -17.82
CA THR A 112 1.37 10.19 -18.67
C THR A 112 0.71 11.36 -17.95
N VAL A 113 -0.26 11.12 -17.07
CA VAL A 113 -0.93 12.18 -16.29
C VAL A 113 0.01 12.81 -15.27
N LEU A 114 0.93 12.03 -14.72
CA LEU A 114 1.91 12.48 -13.72
C LEU A 114 3.18 13.09 -14.33
N GLY A 115 3.26 13.20 -15.67
CA GLY A 115 4.41 13.76 -16.37
C GLY A 115 5.69 12.92 -16.20
N LYS A 116 5.54 11.61 -16.00
CA LYS A 116 6.64 10.65 -15.88
C LYS A 116 6.77 9.80 -17.14
#